data_AF-R7AXD9-F1
#
_entry.id   AF-R7AXD9-F1
#
_cell.length_a   1.000
_cell.length_b   1.000
_cell.length_c   1.000
_cell.angle_alpha   90.00
_cell.angle_beta   90.00
_cell.angle_gamma   90.00
#
_symmetry.space_group_name_H-M   'P 1'
#
loop_
_entity.id
_entity.type
_entity.pdbx_description
1 polymer ?
#
loop_
_entity_poly.entity_id
_entity_poly.type
_entity_poly.pdbx_seq_one_letter_code
_entity_poly.pdbx_strand_id
1 'polypeptide(L)'
;MVLKRFFSIAVMVILFVSVVGCSSQEIHDLNDSKLIYEETISPNREYVENEEDIVDYTIEIYQDNENNILVYSTSNSEFFDPLQCEMEWDEKMNESDIFIEWTTLMGSQTSNQDDQFALANVSFLKDGLVVQEVKINFVDQGIEIIKEIIR
;
A
#
# COMPACT_ATOMS: atom_id res chain seq x y z
N MET A 1 -21.06 34.28 -57.33
CA MET A 1 -19.63 34.28 -56.95
C MET A 1 -19.45 33.17 -55.92
N VAL A 2 -18.65 32.16 -56.27
CA VAL A 2 -18.56 30.87 -55.58
C VAL A 2 -17.69 30.97 -54.33
N LEU A 3 -18.21 30.41 -53.23
CA LEU A 3 -17.60 30.21 -51.93
C LEU A 3 -16.34 29.32 -52.01
N LYS A 4 -15.19 29.79 -51.50
CA LYS A 4 -13.99 28.99 -51.17
C LYS A 4 -13.42 29.53 -49.85
N ARG A 5 -13.51 28.74 -48.76
CA ARG A 5 -12.41 28.01 -48.05
C ARG A 5 -11.32 28.97 -47.52
N PHE A 6 -10.91 28.96 -46.25
CA PHE A 6 -10.28 27.83 -45.54
C PHE A 6 -10.31 27.98 -44.01
N PHE A 7 -10.39 26.81 -43.36
CA PHE A 7 -10.03 26.42 -41.99
C PHE A 7 -9.18 27.41 -41.19
N SER A 8 -9.62 27.72 -39.95
CA SER A 8 -8.73 28.21 -38.90
C SER A 8 -9.24 27.87 -37.50
N ILE A 9 -8.57 26.87 -36.92
CA ILE A 9 -8.06 26.83 -35.54
C ILE A 9 -9.03 26.56 -34.38
N ALA A 10 -8.82 25.35 -33.84
CA ALA A 10 -8.87 24.95 -32.43
C ALA A 10 -10.23 25.00 -31.72
N VAL A 11 -10.89 23.86 -31.83
CA VAL A 11 -11.74 23.24 -30.80
C VAL A 11 -11.18 23.52 -29.40
N MET A 12 -11.85 24.40 -28.66
CA MET A 12 -11.64 24.63 -27.23
C MET A 12 -12.27 23.48 -26.46
N VAL A 13 -11.61 22.31 -26.47
CA VAL A 13 -11.96 21.19 -25.58
C VAL A 13 -11.44 21.55 -24.20
N ILE A 14 -12.40 21.85 -23.34
CA ILE A 14 -12.23 22.05 -21.91
C ILE A 14 -11.80 20.70 -21.31
N LEU A 15 -10.51 20.58 -20.99
CA LEU A 15 -10.01 19.52 -20.11
C LEU A 15 -10.35 19.91 -18.67
N PHE A 16 -11.60 19.65 -18.26
CA PHE A 16 -11.85 19.36 -16.84
C PHE A 16 -11.23 17.99 -16.58
N VAL A 17 -9.92 17.96 -16.31
CA VAL A 17 -9.34 16.83 -15.59
C VAL A 17 -9.91 16.98 -14.18
N SER A 18 -11.04 16.31 -13.93
CA SER A 18 -11.45 15.99 -12.57
C SER A 18 -10.29 15.22 -11.98
N VAL A 19 -9.46 15.92 -11.19
CA VAL A 19 -8.66 15.27 -10.17
C VAL A 19 -9.71 14.62 -9.28
N VAL A 20 -10.03 13.36 -9.57
CA VAL A 20 -10.60 12.46 -8.58
C VAL A 20 -9.45 12.28 -7.61
N GLY A 21 -9.33 13.21 -6.67
CA GLY A 21 -8.42 13.07 -5.56
C GLY A 21 -8.78 11.77 -4.88
N CYS A 22 -7.77 10.94 -4.61
CA CYS A 22 -7.89 9.78 -3.77
C CYS A 22 -8.81 10.13 -2.59
N SER A 23 -9.86 9.33 -2.44
CA SER A 23 -10.65 9.34 -1.21
C SER A 23 -9.66 9.18 -0.07
N SER A 24 -9.63 10.12 0.87
CA SER A 24 -8.97 9.90 2.15
C SER A 24 -9.59 8.64 2.74
N GLN A 25 -8.85 7.54 2.79
CA GLN A 25 -9.29 6.37 3.52
C GLN A 25 -9.38 6.81 4.98
N GLU A 26 -10.58 6.77 5.54
CA GLU A 26 -10.79 7.05 6.95
C GLU A 26 -10.06 5.95 7.72
N ILE A 27 -9.13 6.32 8.61
CA ILE A 27 -8.42 5.36 9.46
C ILE A 27 -9.45 4.79 10.44
N HIS A 28 -9.66 3.48 10.40
CA HIS A 28 -10.57 2.73 11.25
C HIS A 28 -9.98 2.68 12.65
N ASP A 29 -10.85 2.80 13.64
CA ASP A 29 -10.43 2.67 15.02
C ASP A 29 -10.00 1.23 15.31
N LEU A 30 -8.74 1.04 15.68
CA LEU A 30 -8.15 -0.27 16.01
C LEU A 30 -8.67 -0.85 17.33
N ASN A 31 -9.41 -0.08 18.14
CA ASN A 31 -9.80 -0.43 19.52
C ASN A 31 -10.56 -1.76 19.67
N ASP A 32 -11.29 -2.20 18.63
CA ASP A 32 -12.06 -3.46 18.64
C ASP A 32 -11.38 -4.59 17.85
N SER A 33 -10.13 -4.38 17.43
CA SER A 33 -9.35 -5.31 16.63
C SER A 33 -8.19 -5.93 17.42
N LYS A 34 -7.79 -7.15 17.04
CA LYS A 34 -6.70 -7.89 17.65
C LYS A 34 -5.50 -7.95 16.70
N LEU A 35 -4.34 -7.53 17.16
CA LEU A 35 -3.08 -7.70 16.44
C LEU A 35 -2.77 -9.20 16.26
N ILE A 36 -2.50 -9.61 15.01
CA ILE A 36 -2.17 -10.98 14.62
C ILE A 36 -0.70 -11.09 14.22
N TYR A 37 -0.20 -10.11 13.48
CA TYR A 37 1.17 -10.09 12.96
C TYR A 37 1.70 -8.66 12.90
N GLU A 38 2.99 -8.50 13.14
CA GLU A 38 3.71 -7.24 13.02
C GLU A 38 5.09 -7.51 12.42
N GLU A 39 5.46 -6.73 11.41
CA GLU A 39 6.82 -6.73 10.88
C GLU A 39 7.31 -5.30 10.69
N THR A 40 8.55 -5.06 11.13
CA THR A 40 9.23 -3.77 10.93
C THR A 40 10.56 -3.98 10.24
N ILE A 41 10.82 -3.21 9.18
CA ILE A 41 12.12 -3.14 8.52
C ILE A 41 12.65 -1.71 8.55
N SER A 42 13.95 -1.57 8.30
CA SER A 42 14.55 -0.27 8.02
C SER A 42 15.18 -0.29 6.63
N PRO A 43 14.70 0.54 5.67
CA PRO A 43 15.29 0.59 4.33
C PRO A 43 16.71 1.19 4.31
N ASN A 44 17.07 2.01 5.31
CA ASN A 44 18.27 2.84 5.27
C ASN A 44 19.26 2.63 6.42
N ARG A 45 18.97 1.77 7.42
CA ARG A 45 19.81 1.58 8.62
C ARG A 45 21.29 1.30 8.33
N GLU A 46 21.58 0.58 7.25
CA GLU A 46 22.97 0.27 6.86
C GLU A 46 23.70 1.43 6.15
N TYR A 47 22.98 2.49 5.77
CA TYR A 47 23.48 3.57 4.90
C TYR A 47 23.48 4.94 5.57
N VAL A 48 23.04 5.03 6.84
CA VAL A 48 23.02 6.27 7.63
C VAL A 48 23.96 6.15 8.84
N GLU A 49 24.62 7.26 9.19
CA GLU A 49 25.55 7.29 10.33
C GLU A 49 24.85 7.63 11.65
N ASN A 50 23.82 8.47 11.61
CA ASN A 50 23.08 8.89 12.80
C ASN A 50 21.82 8.04 12.98
N GLU A 51 21.57 7.60 14.21
CA GLU A 51 20.36 6.84 14.54
C GLU A 51 19.07 7.65 14.29
N GLU A 52 19.13 8.98 14.43
CA GLU A 52 18.00 9.88 14.15
C GLU A 52 17.60 9.93 12.67
N ASP A 53 18.50 9.53 11.76
CA ASP A 53 18.24 9.48 10.32
C ASP A 53 17.66 8.11 9.88
N ILE A 54 17.56 7.14 10.79
CA ILE A 54 17.00 5.83 10.49
C ILE A 54 15.50 5.95 10.26
N VAL A 55 15.06 5.46 9.11
CA VAL A 55 13.65 5.29 8.79
C VAL A 55 13.26 3.85 9.11
N ASP A 56 12.12 3.66 9.74
CA ASP A 56 11.48 2.35 9.94
C ASP A 56 10.14 2.33 9.21
N TYR A 57 9.84 1.19 8.57
CA TYR A 57 8.55 0.86 7.97
C TYR A 57 7.95 -0.30 8.75
N THR A 58 6.73 -0.11 9.22
CA THR A 58 6.02 -1.10 10.04
C THR A 58 4.71 -1.47 9.35
N ILE A 59 4.45 -2.77 9.27
CA ILE A 59 3.17 -3.33 8.82
C ILE A 59 2.60 -4.14 9.98
N GLU A 60 1.36 -3.82 10.34
CA GLU A 60 0.58 -4.49 11.36
C GLU A 60 -0.67 -5.09 10.72
N ILE A 61 -0.95 -6.35 11.05
CA ILE A 61 -2.13 -7.08 10.60
C ILE A 61 -3.03 -7.29 11.81
N TYR A 62 -4.20 -6.69 11.76
CA TYR A 62 -5.24 -6.86 12.76
C TYR A 62 -6.38 -7.72 12.21
N GLN A 63 -7.10 -8.36 13.13
CA GLN A 63 -8.37 -9.00 12.85
C GLN A 63 -9.43 -8.45 13.80
N ASP A 64 -10.54 -7.97 13.25
CA ASP A 64 -11.65 -7.43 14.04
C ASP A 64 -12.59 -8.53 14.58
N ASN A 65 -13.66 -8.10 15.27
CA ASN A 65 -14.64 -9.02 15.84
C ASN A 65 -15.56 -9.68 14.80
N GLU A 66 -15.63 -9.15 13.57
CA GLU A 66 -16.36 -9.75 12.44
C GLU A 66 -15.45 -10.69 11.62
N ASN A 67 -14.17 -10.79 12.01
CA ASN A 67 -13.07 -11.51 11.38
C ASN A 67 -12.45 -10.81 10.18
N ASN A 68 -12.87 -9.59 9.82
CA ASN A 68 -12.22 -8.83 8.75
C ASN A 68 -10.75 -8.59 9.09
N ILE A 69 -9.91 -8.62 8.06
CA ILE A 69 -8.51 -8.28 8.17
C ILE A 69 -8.37 -6.78 7.95
N LEU A 70 -7.61 -6.14 8.83
CA LEU A 70 -7.14 -4.79 8.63
C LEU A 70 -5.62 -4.81 8.47
N VAL A 71 -5.16 -4.33 7.32
CA VAL A 71 -3.74 -4.08 7.06
C VAL A 71 -3.48 -2.63 7.39
N TYR A 72 -2.61 -2.39 8.36
CA TYR A 72 -2.23 -1.06 8.80
C TYR A 72 -0.72 -0.89 8.59
N SER A 73 -0.30 0.26 8.06
CA SER A 73 1.11 0.54 7.79
C SER A 73 1.50 1.92 8.28
N THR A 74 2.69 2.01 8.88
CA THR A 74 3.22 3.23 9.48
C THR A 74 4.71 3.39 9.16
N SER A 75 5.20 4.62 9.31
CA SER A 75 6.62 4.92 9.32
C SER A 75 6.91 6.03 10.32
N ASN A 76 8.14 6.06 10.84
CA ASN A 76 8.62 7.19 11.64
C ASN A 76 9.02 8.40 10.77
N SER A 77 8.92 8.31 9.44
CA SER A 77 9.20 9.42 8.52
C SER A 77 8.09 10.47 8.57
N GLU A 78 8.45 11.76 8.67
CA GLU A 78 7.51 12.88 8.59
C GLU A 78 6.78 12.99 7.23
N PHE A 79 7.25 12.27 6.20
CA PHE A 79 6.67 12.27 4.86
C PHE A 79 5.66 11.15 4.63
N PHE A 80 5.38 10.32 5.63
CA PHE A 80 4.48 9.19 5.49
C PHE A 80 3.30 9.33 6.45
N ASP A 81 2.10 9.51 5.90
CA ASP A 81 0.87 9.37 6.67
C ASP A 81 0.51 7.87 6.79
N PRO A 82 0.05 7.38 7.96
CA PRO A 82 -0.39 6.01 8.11
C PRO A 82 -1.45 5.61 7.09
N LEU A 83 -1.31 4.41 6.53
CA LEU A 83 -2.23 3.86 5.54
C LEU A 83 -2.93 2.63 6.09
N GLN A 84 -4.16 2.40 5.61
CA GLN A 84 -4.89 1.21 5.97
C GLN A 84 -5.83 0.70 4.88
N CYS A 85 -6.08 -0.60 4.88
CA CYS A 85 -7.17 -1.19 4.13
C CYS A 85 -7.80 -2.36 4.90
N GLU A 86 -9.12 -2.46 4.80
CA GLU A 86 -9.90 -3.55 5.37
C GLU A 86 -10.29 -4.53 4.25
N MET A 87 -10.31 -5.82 4.57
CA MET A 87 -10.72 -6.89 3.68
C MET A 87 -11.56 -7.92 4.43
N GLU A 88 -12.59 -8.46 3.75
CA GLU A 88 -13.42 -9.52 4.31
C GLU A 88 -12.61 -10.82 4.48
N TRP A 89 -12.74 -11.46 5.64
CA TRP A 89 -12.09 -12.74 5.94
C TRP A 89 -12.94 -13.56 6.93
N ASP A 90 -13.71 -14.53 6.44
CA ASP A 90 -14.80 -15.16 7.23
C ASP A 90 -14.39 -16.09 8.38
N GLU A 91 -13.10 -16.16 8.72
CA GLU A 91 -12.60 -17.12 9.72
C GLU A 91 -11.43 -16.54 10.51
N LYS A 92 -11.10 -17.18 11.62
CA LYS A 92 -9.97 -16.73 12.45
C LYS A 92 -8.65 -16.83 11.66
N MET A 93 -7.89 -15.74 11.61
CA MET A 93 -6.57 -15.68 10.99
C MET A 93 -5.50 -16.27 11.94
N ASN A 94 -4.54 -17.02 11.38
CA ASN A 94 -3.33 -17.41 12.09
C ASN A 94 -2.13 -16.66 11.51
N GLU A 95 -1.15 -16.39 12.37
CA GLU A 95 0.11 -15.75 11.99
C GLU A 95 0.83 -16.48 10.85
N SER A 96 0.79 -17.82 10.85
CA SER A 96 1.41 -18.66 9.82
C SER A 96 0.78 -18.55 8.43
N ASP A 97 -0.38 -17.92 8.32
CA ASP A 97 -1.12 -17.73 7.08
C ASP A 97 -0.88 -16.32 6.49
N ILE A 98 0.04 -15.55 7.09
CA ILE A 98 0.43 -14.19 6.68
C ILE A 98 1.88 -14.22 6.22
N PHE A 99 2.17 -13.64 5.06
CA PHE A 99 3.53 -13.50 4.53
C PHE A 99 3.73 -12.10 3.99
N ILE A 100 4.83 -11.46 4.37
CA ILE A 100 5.22 -10.16 3.84
C ILE A 100 6.48 -10.33 3.01
N GLU A 101 6.42 -9.91 1.75
CA GLU A 101 7.58 -9.83 0.87
C GLU A 101 7.92 -8.37 0.61
N TRP A 102 9.13 -7.98 1.00
CA TRP A 102 9.66 -6.64 0.75
C TRP A 102 10.44 -6.60 -0.57
N THR A 103 10.19 -5.55 -1.35
CA THR A 103 10.95 -5.29 -2.58
C THR A 103 11.36 -3.83 -2.68
N THR A 104 12.43 -3.61 -3.44
CA THR A 104 12.83 -2.26 -3.85
C THR A 104 11.89 -1.72 -4.92
N LEU A 105 11.99 -0.43 -5.25
CA LEU A 105 11.20 0.13 -6.37
C LEU A 105 11.53 -0.54 -7.72
N MET A 106 12.75 -1.08 -7.86
CA MET A 106 13.16 -1.85 -9.05
C MET A 106 12.70 -3.31 -9.01
N GLY A 107 12.00 -3.74 -7.95
CA GLY A 107 11.47 -5.10 -7.79
C GLY A 107 12.49 -6.12 -7.29
N SER A 108 13.60 -5.67 -6.70
CA SER A 108 14.61 -6.56 -6.11
C SER A 108 14.19 -7.02 -4.71
N GLN A 109 14.45 -8.28 -4.37
CA GLN A 109 14.32 -8.82 -3.00
C GLN A 109 15.51 -8.46 -2.10
N THR A 110 16.52 -7.80 -2.64
CA THR A 110 17.69 -7.32 -1.90
C THR A 110 17.87 -5.83 -2.12
N SER A 111 18.07 -5.07 -1.05
CA SER A 111 18.35 -3.64 -1.11
C SER A 111 19.84 -3.33 -1.25
N ASN A 112 20.13 -2.11 -1.71
CA ASN A 112 21.44 -1.48 -1.61
C ASN A 112 21.25 0.03 -1.41
N GLN A 113 22.34 0.80 -1.29
CA GLN A 113 22.28 2.23 -1.04
C GLN A 113 21.47 3.01 -2.10
N ASP A 114 21.55 2.59 -3.37
CA ASP A 114 20.89 3.26 -4.50
C ASP A 114 19.48 2.71 -4.79
N ASP A 115 19.13 1.56 -4.21
CA ASP A 115 17.86 0.85 -4.43
C ASP A 115 17.41 0.20 -3.12
N GLN A 116 16.83 1.02 -2.24
CA GLN A 116 16.38 0.59 -0.92
C GLN A 116 14.99 -0.04 -0.99
N PHE A 117 14.61 -0.80 0.06
CA PHE A 117 13.25 -1.32 0.16
C PHE A 117 12.23 -0.19 0.21
N ALA A 118 11.11 -0.38 -0.47
CA ALA A 118 10.08 0.65 -0.63
C ALA A 118 8.67 0.07 -0.74
N LEU A 119 8.57 -1.18 -1.18
CA LEU A 119 7.32 -1.86 -1.47
C LEU A 119 7.18 -3.09 -0.58
N ALA A 120 5.96 -3.39 -0.16
CA ALA A 120 5.62 -4.64 0.50
C ALA A 120 4.41 -5.29 -0.17
N ASN A 121 4.47 -6.61 -0.39
CA ASN A 121 3.32 -7.42 -0.75
C ASN A 121 2.96 -8.28 0.46
N VAL A 122 1.77 -8.06 1.02
CA VAL A 122 1.21 -8.85 2.12
C VAL A 122 0.27 -9.90 1.52
N SER A 123 0.62 -11.16 1.68
CA SER A 123 -0.15 -12.31 1.20
C SER A 123 -0.89 -13.00 2.33
N PHE A 124 -2.16 -13.32 2.09
CA PHE A 124 -3.02 -14.03 3.03
C PHE A 124 -3.45 -15.37 2.45
N LEU A 125 -3.20 -16.44 3.21
CA LEU A 125 -3.36 -17.81 2.75
C LEU A 125 -4.58 -18.49 3.37
N LYS A 126 -5.21 -19.35 2.59
CA LYS A 126 -6.15 -20.36 3.08
C LYS A 126 -5.74 -21.72 2.55
N ASP A 127 -5.59 -22.69 3.45
CA ASP A 127 -5.12 -24.04 3.13
C ASP A 127 -3.79 -24.05 2.35
N GLY A 128 -2.89 -23.11 2.65
CA GLY A 128 -1.59 -22.96 1.99
C GLY A 128 -1.63 -22.30 0.61
N LEU A 129 -2.78 -21.75 0.18
CA LEU A 129 -2.94 -21.03 -1.08
C LEU A 129 -3.17 -19.55 -0.84
N VAL A 130 -2.43 -18.67 -1.54
CA VAL A 130 -2.64 -17.22 -1.47
C VAL A 130 -4.00 -16.88 -2.09
N VAL A 131 -4.93 -16.37 -1.29
CA VAL A 131 -6.29 -16.01 -1.72
C VAL A 131 -6.52 -14.50 -1.76
N GLN A 132 -5.80 -13.73 -0.94
CA GLN A 132 -5.83 -12.28 -0.95
C GLN A 132 -4.41 -11.72 -0.87
N GLU A 133 -4.18 -10.57 -1.48
CA GLU A 133 -2.87 -9.90 -1.50
C GLU A 133 -3.05 -8.38 -1.50
N VAL A 134 -2.31 -7.71 -0.61
CA VAL A 134 -2.27 -6.25 -0.47
C VAL A 134 -0.88 -5.76 -0.81
N LYS A 135 -0.80 -4.74 -1.66
CA LYS A 135 0.43 -4.04 -1.97
C LYS A 135 0.48 -2.71 -1.23
N ILE A 136 1.61 -2.45 -0.56
CA ILE A 136 1.90 -1.19 0.12
C ILE A 136 3.12 -0.56 -0.56
N ASN A 137 3.05 0.74 -0.82
CA ASN A 137 4.12 1.56 -1.35
C ASN A 137 4.43 2.69 -0.37
N PHE A 138 5.56 2.58 0.33
CA PHE A 138 5.99 3.55 1.34
C PHE A 138 6.52 4.86 0.74
N VAL A 139 6.81 4.89 -0.57
CA VAL A 139 7.31 6.08 -1.28
C VAL A 139 6.16 6.90 -1.84
N ASP A 140 5.20 6.25 -2.52
CA ASP A 140 4.03 6.92 -3.11
C ASP A 140 2.83 6.97 -2.16
N GLN A 141 2.97 6.45 -0.94
CA GLN A 141 1.91 6.39 0.09
C GLN A 141 0.63 5.72 -0.42
N GLY A 142 0.80 4.57 -1.09
CA GLY A 142 -0.30 3.80 -1.65
C GLY A 142 -0.51 2.48 -0.92
N ILE A 143 -1.77 2.14 -0.67
CA ILE A 143 -2.19 0.80 -0.24
C ILE A 143 -3.30 0.30 -1.18
N GLU A 144 -3.13 -0.89 -1.73
CA GLU A 144 -4.03 -1.45 -2.74
C GLU A 144 -4.22 -2.95 -2.54
N ILE A 145 -5.47 -3.41 -2.58
CA ILE A 145 -5.80 -4.84 -2.69
C ILE A 145 -5.57 -5.23 -4.15
N ILE A 146 -4.53 -6.02 -4.41
CA ILE A 146 -4.13 -6.41 -5.77
C ILE A 146 -4.59 -7.82 -6.15
N LYS A 147 -5.06 -8.60 -5.17
CA LYS A 147 -5.68 -9.90 -5.39
C LYS A 147 -6.77 -10.14 -4.37
N GLU A 148 -7.91 -10.60 -4.87
CA GLU A 148 -9.02 -11.08 -4.06
C GLU A 148 -9.72 -12.23 -4.78
N ILE A 149 -9.68 -13.43 -4.18
CA ILE A 149 -10.44 -14.58 -4.67
C ILE A 149 -11.75 -14.64 -3.88
N ILE A 150 -12.82 -14.14 -4.50
CA ILE A 150 -14.19 -14.22 -3.99
C ILE A 150 -14.57 -15.70 -3.87
N ARG A 151 -14.98 -16.13 -2.68
CA ARG A 151 -15.47 -17.49 -2.40
C ARG A 151 -16.96 -17.64 -2.69
#